data_AF-A0A016U443-F1
#
_entry.id   AF-A0A016U443-F1
#
_cell.length_a   1.000
_cell.length_b   1.000
_cell.length_c   1.000
_cell.angle_alpha   90.00
_cell.angle_beta   90.00
_cell.angle_gamma   90.00
#
_symmetry.space_group_name_H-M   'P 1'
#
loop_
_entity.id
_entity.type
_entity.pdbx_description
1 polymer ?
#
loop_
_entity_poly.entity_id
_entity_poly.type
_entity_poly.pdbx_seq_one_letter_code
_entity_poly.pdbx_strand_id
1 'polypeptide(L)'
;MEISLHSIFISTEYSYNFSDKALVEKLGRFAAEQINEQLRFYKIEKDCHNVTLEKVEKAEQLVLPGNLRTKFDAEAYNVTFTVAAPARGRFHILLRVEKDRITLGADNFYRLDSERAKCTNIMITMNDYTSSLCTCKK
;
A
#
# COMPACT_ATOMS: atom_id res chain seq x y z
N MET A 1 14.57 31.15 40.31
CA MET A 1 15.25 29.91 39.88
C MET A 1 14.42 29.32 38.78
N GLU A 2 14.79 29.64 37.54
CA GLU A 2 14.07 29.29 36.32
C GLU A 2 14.24 27.79 36.03
N ILE A 3 13.13 27.08 35.80
CA ILE A 3 13.18 25.77 35.17
C ILE A 3 12.97 26.02 33.68
N SER A 4 14.08 26.04 32.95
CA SER A 4 14.12 25.99 31.49
C SER A 4 13.53 24.65 31.04
N LEU A 5 12.26 24.67 30.62
CA LEU A 5 11.66 23.56 29.89
C LEU A 5 12.09 23.70 28.43
N HIS A 6 13.26 23.13 28.14
CA HIS A 6 13.66 22.81 26.78
C HIS A 6 12.54 22.01 26.12
N SER A 7 12.08 22.54 24.99
CA SER A 7 11.09 22.00 24.07
C SER A 7 11.30 20.51 23.81
N ILE A 8 10.49 19.66 24.43
CA ILE A 8 10.33 18.26 24.02
C ILE A 8 9.34 18.27 22.84
N PHE A 9 9.86 18.50 21.64
CA PHE A 9 9.16 18.23 20.39
C PHE A 9 9.09 16.70 20.22
N ILE A 10 8.07 16.06 20.80
CA ILE A 10 7.74 14.69 20.42
C ILE A 10 6.96 14.78 19.11
N SER A 11 7.63 14.59 17.98
CA SER A 11 6.95 14.31 16.71
C SER A 11 6.39 12.89 16.79
N THR A 12 5.31 12.67 17.53
CA THR A 12 4.58 11.41 17.43
C THR A 12 3.84 11.43 16.10
N GLU A 13 4.37 10.73 15.10
CA GLU A 13 3.53 10.18 14.05
C GLU A 13 2.51 9.27 14.73
N TYR A 14 1.24 9.66 14.68
CA TYR A 14 0.15 8.84 15.17
C TYR A 14 -0.77 8.51 14.00
N SER A 15 -1.28 7.28 14.01
CA SER A 15 -2.26 6.81 13.05
C SER A 15 -3.49 6.31 13.78
N TYR A 16 -4.65 6.42 13.16
CA TYR A 16 -5.90 5.93 13.73
C TYR A 16 -6.67 5.11 12.72
N ASN A 17 -7.43 4.13 13.22
CA ASN A 17 -8.31 3.32 12.38
C ASN A 17 -9.34 4.20 11.68
N PHE A 18 -9.33 4.16 10.36
CA PHE A 18 -10.23 4.92 9.51
C PHE A 18 -11.36 4.02 9.00
N SER A 19 -12.60 4.50 9.08
CA SER A 19 -13.80 3.65 8.95
C SER A 19 -14.84 4.14 7.93
N ASP A 20 -14.57 5.20 7.17
CA ASP A 20 -15.43 5.57 6.04
C ASP A 20 -15.40 4.45 4.99
N LYS A 21 -16.49 3.70 4.91
CA LYS A 21 -16.57 2.50 4.08
C LYS A 21 -16.33 2.79 2.61
N ALA A 22 -16.86 3.90 2.09
CA ALA A 22 -16.78 4.22 0.68
C ALA A 22 -15.34 4.57 0.28
N LEU A 23 -14.66 5.37 1.10
CA LEU A 23 -13.26 5.71 0.85
C LEU A 23 -12.35 4.51 1.06
N VAL A 24 -12.56 3.71 2.12
CA VAL A 24 -11.78 2.49 2.38
C VAL A 24 -11.86 1.52 1.19
N GLU A 25 -13.05 1.31 0.65
CA GLU A 25 -13.24 0.42 -0.50
C GLU A 25 -12.60 0.99 -1.78
N LYS A 26 -12.70 2.32 -1.99
CA LYS A 26 -12.02 3.02 -3.10
C LYS A 26 -10.49 2.87 -3.01
N LEU A 27 -9.92 3.02 -1.81
CA LEU A 27 -8.49 2.85 -1.55
C LEU A 27 -8.03 1.42 -1.84
N GLY A 28 -8.78 0.42 -1.39
CA GLY A 28 -8.48 -1.00 -1.65
C GLY A 28 -8.51 -1.35 -3.14
N ARG A 29 -9.51 -0.85 -3.88
CA ARG A 29 -9.62 -1.08 -5.33
C ARG A 29 -8.44 -0.48 -6.07
N PHE A 30 -8.14 0.79 -5.77
CA PHE A 30 -6.99 1.49 -6.33
C PHE A 30 -5.69 0.72 -6.06
N ALA A 31 -5.46 0.27 -4.82
CA ALA A 31 -4.26 -0.49 -4.47
C ALA A 31 -4.12 -1.80 -5.28
N ALA A 32 -5.20 -2.56 -5.46
CA ALA A 32 -5.18 -3.79 -6.25
C ALA A 32 -4.92 -3.51 -7.74
N GLU A 33 -5.50 -2.44 -8.30
CA GLU A 33 -5.26 -2.00 -9.68
C GLU A 33 -3.79 -1.63 -9.90
N GLN A 34 -3.20 -0.91 -8.95
CA GLN A 34 -1.80 -0.50 -9.01
C GLN A 34 -0.83 -1.69 -8.98
N ILE A 35 -1.16 -2.79 -8.27
CA ILE A 35 -0.36 -4.03 -8.37
C ILE A 35 -0.36 -4.54 -9.82
N ASN A 36 -1.51 -4.57 -10.49
CA ASN A 36 -1.57 -5.01 -11.89
C ASN A 36 -0.82 -4.06 -12.83
N GLU A 37 -0.82 -2.75 -12.56
CA GLU A 37 -0.02 -1.78 -13.30
C GLU A 37 1.47 -2.07 -13.17
N GLN A 38 1.95 -2.38 -11.95
CA GLN A 38 3.33 -2.80 -11.74
C GLN A 38 3.65 -4.09 -12.52
N LEU A 39 2.80 -5.11 -12.44
CA LEU A 39 2.99 -6.35 -13.20
C LEU A 39 3.08 -6.10 -14.72
N ARG A 40 2.28 -5.17 -15.26
CA ARG A 40 2.35 -4.73 -16.67
C ARG A 40 3.62 -3.96 -16.99
N PHE A 41 4.04 -3.06 -16.10
CA PHE A 41 5.26 -2.28 -16.27
C PHE A 41 6.49 -3.20 -16.40
N TYR A 42 6.55 -4.25 -15.59
CA TYR A 42 7.59 -5.27 -15.65
C TYR A 42 7.36 -6.35 -16.74
N LYS A 43 6.24 -6.29 -17.47
CA LYS A 43 5.88 -7.21 -18.57
C LYS A 43 5.74 -8.68 -18.14
N ILE A 44 5.22 -8.90 -16.93
CA ILE A 44 5.06 -10.23 -16.30
C ILE A 44 3.59 -10.57 -16.05
N GLU A 45 2.65 -9.67 -16.41
CA GLU A 45 1.21 -9.83 -16.20
C GLU A 45 0.63 -11.08 -16.88
N LYS A 46 1.27 -11.54 -17.97
CA LYS A 46 0.84 -12.73 -18.70
C LYS A 46 1.06 -13.99 -17.89
N ASP A 47 2.12 -14.03 -17.11
CA ASP A 47 2.52 -15.18 -16.29
C ASP A 47 1.94 -15.12 -14.87
N CYS A 48 1.45 -13.96 -14.43
CA CYS A 48 0.80 -13.74 -13.14
C CYS A 48 -0.72 -13.78 -13.24
N HIS A 49 -1.39 -14.29 -12.21
CA HIS A 49 -2.83 -14.12 -12.04
C HIS A 49 -3.20 -12.65 -11.85
N ASN A 50 -4.31 -12.23 -12.44
CA ASN A 50 -4.83 -10.86 -12.27
C ASN A 50 -5.21 -10.62 -10.80
N VAL A 51 -4.77 -9.50 -10.26
CA VAL A 51 -5.05 -9.11 -8.87
C VAL A 51 -6.39 -8.39 -8.82
N THR A 52 -7.28 -8.86 -7.96
CA THR A 52 -8.58 -8.24 -7.72
C THR A 52 -8.78 -8.12 -6.23
N LEU A 53 -9.26 -6.97 -5.75
CA LEU A 53 -9.55 -6.77 -4.33
C LEU A 53 -10.59 -7.80 -3.87
N GLU A 54 -10.30 -8.51 -2.77
CA GLU A 54 -11.30 -9.31 -2.05
C GLU A 54 -11.94 -8.47 -0.94
N LYS A 55 -11.10 -7.90 -0.06
CA LYS A 55 -11.55 -7.02 1.03
C LYS A 55 -10.41 -6.15 1.53
N VAL A 56 -10.75 -5.01 2.11
CA VAL A 56 -9.82 -4.24 2.95
C VAL A 56 -9.96 -4.70 4.38
N GLU A 57 -8.86 -5.13 4.98
CA GLU A 57 -8.84 -5.59 6.38
C GLU A 57 -8.66 -4.44 7.36
N LYS A 58 -7.84 -3.46 6.97
CA LYS A 58 -7.50 -2.33 7.82
C LYS A 58 -7.15 -1.12 6.95
N ALA A 59 -7.65 0.04 7.35
CA ALA A 59 -7.20 1.33 6.84
C ALA A 59 -6.87 2.23 8.03
N GLU A 60 -5.70 2.84 8.02
CA GLU A 60 -5.25 3.75 9.07
C GLU A 60 -4.87 5.09 8.45
N GLN A 61 -5.50 6.16 8.91
CA GLN A 61 -5.12 7.50 8.48
C GLN A 61 -3.92 7.96 9.29
N LEU A 62 -2.87 8.39 8.60
CA LEU A 62 -1.68 8.98 9.20
C LEU A 62 -1.95 10.45 9.50
N VAL A 63 -1.63 10.87 10.73
CA VAL A 63 -1.64 12.29 11.07
C VAL A 63 -0.22 12.83 11.03
N LEU A 64 0.04 13.64 10.01
CA LEU A 64 1.31 14.34 9.88
C LEU A 64 1.37 15.49 10.90
N PRO A 65 2.51 15.67 11.60
CA PRO A 65 2.70 16.80 12.51
C PRO A 65 2.51 18.14 11.78
N GLY A 66 1.98 19.14 12.49
CA GLY A 66 1.37 20.35 11.90
C GLY A 66 2.25 21.20 10.98
N ASN A 67 3.57 21.03 11.05
CA ASN A 67 4.57 21.64 10.17
C ASN A 67 4.80 20.90 8.83
N LEU A 68 4.35 19.64 8.70
CA LEU A 68 4.34 18.88 7.45
C LEU A 68 2.99 18.95 6.74
N ARG A 69 1.91 19.21 7.49
CA ARG A 69 0.53 19.26 6.98
C ARG A 69 0.30 20.39 5.97
N THR A 70 1.04 21.49 6.07
CA THR A 70 1.01 22.62 5.12
C THR A 70 1.86 22.40 3.87
N LYS A 71 2.69 21.35 3.84
CA LYS A 71 3.53 21.00 2.67
C LYS A 71 2.90 19.93 1.78
N PHE A 72 1.94 19.18 2.32
CA PHE A 72 1.26 18.09 1.65
C PHE A 72 -0.24 18.24 1.95
N ASP A 73 -0.99 18.88 1.06
CA ASP A 73 -2.46 18.97 1.11
C ASP A 73 -3.14 17.60 0.88
N ALA A 74 -2.38 16.50 1.04
CA ALA A 74 -2.82 15.14 0.81
C ALA A 74 -2.89 14.38 2.13
N GLU A 75 -4.03 13.75 2.38
CA GLU A 75 -4.23 12.82 3.48
C GLU A 75 -3.53 11.50 3.17
N ALA A 76 -2.85 10.90 4.14
CA ALA A 76 -2.09 9.67 3.94
C ALA A 76 -2.75 8.50 4.67
N TYR A 77 -2.79 7.33 4.02
CA TYR A 77 -3.48 6.15 4.52
C TYR A 77 -2.61 4.90 4.36
N ASN A 78 -2.41 4.19 5.45
CA ASN A 78 -1.89 2.84 5.47
C ASN A 78 -3.04 1.86 5.25
N VAL A 79 -2.99 1.08 4.17
CA VAL A 79 -4.07 0.18 3.77
C VAL A 79 -3.55 -1.24 3.71
N THR A 80 -4.19 -2.13 4.47
CA THR A 80 -3.96 -3.57 4.46
C THR A 80 -5.18 -4.27 3.88
N PHE A 81 -4.98 -5.08 2.84
CA PHE A 81 -6.05 -5.71 2.07
C PHE A 81 -5.68 -7.12 1.62
N THR A 82 -6.70 -7.93 1.33
CA THR A 82 -6.53 -9.23 0.68
C THR A 82 -7.04 -9.19 -0.75
N VAL A 83 -6.46 -10.06 -1.57
CA VAL A 83 -6.81 -10.18 -2.99
C VAL A 83 -7.46 -11.53 -3.26
N ALA A 84 -8.44 -11.53 -4.16
CA ALA A 84 -9.26 -12.70 -4.44
C ALA A 84 -8.46 -13.82 -5.12
N ALA A 85 -8.97 -15.05 -5.01
CA ALA A 85 -8.49 -16.14 -5.83
C ALA A 85 -8.71 -15.84 -7.34
N PRO A 86 -7.81 -16.27 -8.24
CA PRO A 86 -6.68 -17.18 -8.01
C PRO A 86 -5.39 -16.50 -7.54
N ALA A 87 -5.28 -15.16 -7.61
CA ALA A 87 -4.06 -14.46 -7.21
C ALA A 87 -3.74 -14.69 -5.74
N ARG A 88 -4.72 -14.51 -4.84
CA ARG A 88 -4.55 -14.63 -3.39
C ARG A 88 -3.42 -13.75 -2.83
N GLY A 89 -3.46 -13.54 -1.53
CA GLY A 89 -2.39 -12.85 -0.82
C GLY A 89 -2.88 -11.63 -0.08
N ARG A 90 -2.00 -11.13 0.78
CA ARG A 90 -2.27 -10.07 1.72
C ARG A 90 -1.23 -8.98 1.54
N PHE A 91 -1.68 -7.76 1.30
CA PHE A 91 -0.80 -6.66 0.93
C PHE A 91 -0.99 -5.47 1.86
N HIS A 92 0.08 -4.71 1.99
CA HIS A 92 0.12 -3.44 2.69
C HIS A 92 0.73 -2.36 1.80
N ILE A 93 0.11 -1.18 1.80
CA ILE A 93 0.54 -0.04 0.99
C ILE A 93 0.21 1.29 1.68
N LEU A 94 1.07 2.28 1.44
CA LEU A 94 0.80 3.67 1.77
C LEU A 94 0.18 4.39 0.55
N LEU A 95 -1.00 4.94 0.74
CA LEU A 95 -1.71 5.75 -0.25
C LEU A 95 -1.81 7.21 0.21
N ARG A 96 -1.89 8.12 -0.75
CA ARG A 96 -2.19 9.54 -0.52
C ARG A 96 -3.47 9.89 -1.24
N VAL A 97 -4.30 10.70 -0.59
CA VAL A 97 -5.54 11.24 -1.13
C VAL A 97 -5.44 12.74 -1.13
N GLU A 98 -5.38 13.33 -2.31
CA GLU A 98 -5.44 14.78 -2.50
C GLU A 98 -6.74 15.12 -3.20
N LYS A 99 -7.66 15.76 -2.47
CA LYS A 99 -9.04 16.00 -2.92
C LYS A 99 -9.71 14.66 -3.27
N ASP A 100 -9.79 14.33 -4.56
CA ASP A 100 -10.39 13.08 -5.07
C ASP A 100 -9.40 12.14 -5.76
N ARG A 101 -8.13 12.54 -5.85
CA ARG A 101 -7.07 11.77 -6.50
C ARG A 101 -6.35 10.91 -5.49
N ILE A 102 -6.26 9.62 -5.78
CA ILE A 102 -5.48 8.66 -5.00
C ILE A 102 -4.15 8.44 -5.72
N THR A 103 -3.05 8.52 -4.98
CA THR A 103 -1.71 8.24 -5.50
C THR A 103 -0.96 7.31 -4.55
N LEU A 104 0.10 6.68 -5.06
CA LEU A 104 1.04 5.95 -4.22
C LEU A 104 1.77 6.94 -3.29
N GLY A 105 1.80 6.64 -1.99
CA GLY A 105 2.58 7.41 -1.03
C GLY A 105 4.04 6.97 -0.96
N ALA A 106 4.31 5.76 -1.42
CA ALA A 106 5.63 5.19 -1.71
C ALA A 106 5.48 4.14 -2.82
N ASP A 107 6.54 3.90 -3.60
CA ASP A 107 6.52 2.94 -4.71
C ASP A 107 6.56 1.48 -4.27
N ASN A 108 6.43 1.19 -2.98
CA ASN A 108 6.59 -0.13 -2.39
C ASN A 108 5.26 -0.73 -1.92
N PHE A 109 4.88 -1.84 -2.54
CA PHE A 109 3.90 -2.79 -2.03
C PHE A 109 4.61 -3.79 -1.12
N TYR A 110 4.02 -4.05 0.05
CA TYR A 110 4.51 -5.08 0.95
C TYR A 110 3.54 -6.25 0.96
N ARG A 111 3.94 -7.38 0.38
CA ARG A 111 3.22 -8.63 0.57
C ARG A 111 3.51 -9.18 1.96
N LEU A 112 2.47 -9.33 2.76
CA LEU A 112 2.53 -9.73 4.16
C LEU A 112 2.45 -11.25 4.36
N ASP A 113 1.92 -12.00 3.40
CA ASP A 113 1.91 -13.46 3.43
C ASP A 113 3.21 -14.04 2.82
N SER A 114 3.68 -15.15 3.41
CA SER A 114 4.99 -15.74 3.10
C SER A 114 5.05 -16.50 1.77
N GLU A 115 3.95 -16.58 1.02
CA GLU A 115 3.89 -17.26 -0.27
C GLU A 115 4.55 -16.40 -1.36
N ARG A 116 5.88 -16.47 -1.45
CA ARG A 116 6.60 -16.01 -2.63
C ARG A 116 6.33 -16.97 -3.78
N ALA A 117 5.72 -16.48 -4.85
CA ALA A 117 5.52 -17.29 -6.04
C ALA A 117 6.85 -17.46 -6.78
N LYS A 118 7.31 -18.70 -6.95
CA LYS A 118 8.44 -19.02 -7.83
C LYS A 118 7.92 -19.34 -9.21
N CYS A 119 7.81 -18.33 -10.07
CA CYS A 119 7.43 -18.55 -11.46
C CYS A 119 8.68 -19.00 -12.23
N THR A 120 8.72 -20.26 -12.64
CA THR A 120 9.89 -20.90 -13.28
C THR A 120 10.41 -20.13 -14.50
N ASN A 121 9.52 -19.44 -15.23
CA ASN A 121 9.86 -18.66 -16.42
C ASN A 121 10.15 -17.18 -16.14
N ILE A 122 9.81 -16.65 -14.96
CA ILE A 122 9.93 -15.20 -14.64
C ILE A 122 11.13 -14.88 -13.74
N MET A 123 11.77 -15.90 -13.14
CA MET A 123 12.92 -15.68 -12.25
C MET A 123 14.09 -14.92 -12.90
N ILE A 124 14.16 -14.85 -14.23
CA ILE A 124 15.24 -14.16 -14.96
C ILE A 124 15.01 -12.63 -14.99
N THR A 125 13.77 -12.16 -14.92
CA THR A 125 13.40 -10.74 -15.06
C THR A 125 12.92 -10.10 -13.76
N MET A 126 12.66 -10.88 -12.72
CA MET A 126 12.17 -10.38 -11.43
C MET A 126 13.32 -10.02 -10.49
N ASN A 127 13.26 -8.80 -9.95
CA ASN A 127 13.90 -8.51 -8.67
C ASN A 127 13.05 -9.06 -7.51
N ASP A 128 13.62 -9.14 -6.30
CA ASP A 128 12.91 -9.65 -5.12
C ASP A 128 11.57 -8.93 -4.87
N TYR A 129 11.50 -7.64 -5.21
CA TYR A 129 10.31 -6.82 -5.08
C TYR A 129 9.14 -7.30 -5.97
N THR A 130 9.36 -7.46 -7.27
CA THR A 130 8.34 -7.89 -8.23
C THR A 130 7.90 -9.33 -8.03
N SER A 131 8.82 -10.20 -7.58
CA SER A 131 8.49 -11.58 -7.22
C SER A 131 7.45 -11.67 -6.10
N SER A 132 7.42 -10.66 -5.21
CA SER A 132 6.47 -10.62 -4.11
C SER A 132 5.06 -10.20 -4.54
N LEU A 133 4.88 -9.60 -5.72
CA LEU A 133 3.56 -9.10 -6.17
C LEU A 133 2.78 -10.10 -7.03
N CYS A 134 3.48 -11.11 -7.56
CA CYS A 134 2.92 -12.06 -8.50
C CYS A 134 2.48 -13.34 -7.79
N THR A 135 1.38 -13.92 -8.26
CA THR A 135 1.06 -15.34 -8.07
C THR A 135 0.98 -15.99 -9.44
N CYS A 136 1.83 -16.97 -9.71
CA CYS A 136 1.99 -17.54 -11.05
C CYS A 136 0.75 -18.29 -11.51
N LYS A 137 0.41 -18.14 -12.79
CA LYS A 137 -0.44 -19.09 -13.49
C LYS A 137 0.33 -20.40 -13.63
N LYS A 138 -0.33 -21.52 -13.35
CA LYS A 138 0.21 -22.86 -13.63
C LYS A 138 0.08 -23.21 -15.10
#